data_AF-A0A397FPJ0-F1
#
_entry.id   AF-A0A397FPJ0-F1
#
_cell.length_a   1.000
_cell.length_b   1.000
_cell.length_c   1.000
_cell.angle_alpha   90.00
_cell.angle_beta   90.00
_cell.angle_gamma   90.00
#
_symmetry.space_group_name_H-M   'P 1'
#
loop_
_entity.id
_entity.type
_entity.pdbx_description
1 polymer ?
#
loop_
_entity_poly.entity_id
_entity_poly.type
_entity_poly.pdbx_seq_one_letter_code
_entity_poly.pdbx_strand_id
1 'polypeptide(L)'
;MTRKNLWSWWYNGIDDSEKNRLEKIGIDAGSCSSKTYYLNDLKKILENESVLKRRSHSITGQIHFIIFFSTWFNNDCMVVINGYSNYTLWICVYEDEHRHFGEWFTYNIVSTENDFSTAKNEAWTLRWKMEGNNPVIYRHLPLNITYYGESSSPEMSLVSRSELSTTLSNPDQYIRPLDIVKVYGTMNGRSMLLHSGIYLGSEKVVHAVPNSGYLSNYLNSYGSYYGGYGYGNYYLGYYLPYTALYGSIGSKYARLYGDNDERDTVEIVNWERFRKFWMGEPDKIVRIKTIIPFKHREDIIRHIAKAYIADSTYFDGKNKFSLADNNCEHLVNSCVLGLNFSEHGEIEKEKKAHDKGNNYHKRTRIDDLEDEINRTGNSLDGLTSSTSKVSDIKKYMSDIPAKYGKEFNFSIEVEPKYGYKFKN
;
A
#
# COMPACT_ATOMS: atom_id res chain seq x y z
N MET A 1 -2.82 25.40 22.79
CA MET A 1 -1.51 24.89 23.28
C MET A 1 -0.52 26.03 23.26
N THR A 2 0.43 26.12 24.20
CA THR A 2 1.39 27.23 24.30
C THR A 2 2.73 26.83 23.66
N ARG A 3 3.36 27.73 22.91
CA ARG A 3 4.71 27.57 22.38
C ARG A 3 5.72 28.23 23.32
N LYS A 4 6.87 27.60 23.53
CA LYS A 4 7.98 28.15 24.32
C LYS A 4 9.33 27.76 23.68
N ASN A 5 10.39 28.50 23.97
CA ASN A 5 11.73 28.07 23.57
C ASN A 5 12.19 26.83 24.38
N LEU A 6 13.24 26.14 23.92
CA LEU A 6 13.72 24.92 24.56
C LEU A 6 14.15 25.16 26.02
N TRP A 7 14.79 26.30 26.31
CA TRP A 7 15.15 26.70 27.67
C TRP A 7 13.96 26.70 28.63
N SER A 8 12.82 27.23 28.19
CA SER A 8 11.60 27.29 29.00
C SER A 8 10.95 25.92 29.19
N TRP A 9 11.11 25.01 28.23
CA TRP A 9 10.61 23.63 28.32
C TRP A 9 11.47 22.73 29.18
N TRP A 10 12.77 23.03 29.30
CA TRP A 10 13.71 22.29 30.15
C TRP A 10 13.28 22.24 31.63
N TYR A 11 12.58 23.25 32.13
CA TYR A 11 12.03 23.24 33.49
C TYR A 11 10.58 22.72 33.57
N ASN A 12 9.98 22.37 32.42
CA ASN A 12 8.54 22.11 32.30
C ASN A 12 8.21 20.98 31.30
N GLY A 13 8.95 19.87 31.34
CA GLY A 13 8.63 18.65 30.58
C GLY A 13 9.72 18.11 29.66
N ILE A 14 10.86 18.78 29.55
CA ILE A 14 12.08 18.26 28.90
C ILE A 14 13.16 18.13 29.97
N ASP A 15 13.77 16.96 30.15
CA ASP A 15 14.86 16.80 31.13
C ASP A 15 16.24 17.21 30.56
N ASP A 16 17.30 17.13 31.39
CA ASP A 16 18.68 17.44 30.99
C ASP A 16 19.16 16.57 29.81
N SER A 17 18.83 15.28 29.82
CA SER A 17 19.25 14.32 28.79
C SER A 17 18.58 14.66 27.46
N GLU A 18 17.28 14.91 27.48
CA GLU A 18 16.47 15.29 26.34
C GLU A 18 16.88 16.65 25.77
N LYS A 19 17.11 17.65 26.64
CA LYS A 19 17.66 18.95 26.23
C LYS A 19 18.99 18.79 25.51
N ASN A 20 19.93 18.04 26.09
CA ASN A 20 21.24 17.80 25.49
C ASN A 20 21.14 17.09 24.13
N ARG A 21 20.18 16.18 23.96
CA ARG A 21 19.91 15.52 22.67
C ARG A 21 19.34 16.50 21.65
N LEU A 22 18.35 17.30 22.02
CA LEU A 22 17.75 18.32 21.16
C LEU A 22 18.80 19.35 20.71
N GLU A 23 19.66 19.80 21.63
CA GLU A 23 20.78 20.68 21.30
C GLU A 23 21.76 20.07 20.31
N LYS A 24 22.11 18.79 20.46
CA LYS A 24 23.01 18.08 19.52
C LYS A 24 22.43 18.00 18.12
N ILE A 25 21.10 17.84 18.03
CA ILE A 25 20.37 17.80 16.77
C ILE A 25 20.19 19.19 16.16
N GLY A 26 20.47 20.28 16.89
CA GLY A 26 20.47 21.65 16.38
C GLY A 26 19.33 22.54 16.89
N ILE A 27 18.58 22.11 17.91
CA ILE A 27 17.58 22.95 18.58
C ILE A 27 18.30 23.85 19.58
N ASP A 28 18.18 25.16 19.40
CA ASP A 28 18.79 26.16 20.27
C ASP A 28 18.15 26.17 21.67
N ALA A 29 18.96 25.92 22.70
CA ALA A 29 18.56 25.94 24.10
C ALA A 29 18.91 27.26 24.81
N GLY A 30 19.38 28.29 24.10
CA GLY A 30 19.62 29.61 24.67
C GLY A 30 18.34 30.19 25.28
N SER A 31 18.46 30.77 26.48
CA SER A 31 17.33 31.45 27.14
C SER A 31 16.75 32.58 26.30
N CYS A 32 17.59 33.21 25.47
CA CYS A 32 17.24 34.27 24.52
C CYS A 32 16.82 33.76 23.13
N SER A 33 16.70 32.44 22.91
CA SER A 33 16.31 31.90 21.60
C SER A 33 14.92 32.37 21.22
N SER A 34 14.78 32.92 20.00
CA SER A 34 13.50 33.35 19.43
C SER A 34 12.68 32.18 18.87
N LYS A 35 13.30 31.01 18.66
CA LYS A 35 12.61 29.81 18.17
C LYS A 35 11.76 29.21 19.29
N THR A 36 10.49 28.98 19.00
CA THR A 36 9.53 28.41 19.95
C THR A 36 8.85 27.17 19.39
N TYR A 37 8.63 26.19 20.27
CA TYR A 37 8.14 24.86 19.93
C TYR A 37 6.99 24.46 20.84
N TYR A 38 6.13 23.57 20.37
CA TYR A 38 5.23 22.84 21.25
C TYR A 38 6.00 21.69 21.93
N LEU A 39 5.67 21.40 23.18
CA LEU A 39 6.30 20.30 23.92
C LEU A 39 6.15 18.95 23.21
N ASN A 40 4.97 18.69 22.63
CA ASN A 40 4.71 17.45 21.90
C ASN A 40 5.62 17.29 20.68
N ASP A 41 5.91 18.36 19.94
CA ASP A 41 6.79 18.28 18.77
C ASP A 41 8.23 17.96 19.19
N LEU A 42 8.72 18.55 20.28
CA LEU A 42 10.06 18.27 20.81
C LEU A 42 10.19 16.81 21.26
N LYS A 43 9.19 16.27 21.96
CA LYS A 43 9.16 14.84 22.34
C LYS A 43 9.17 13.93 21.13
N LYS A 44 8.42 14.30 20.09
CA LYS A 44 8.34 13.55 18.86
C LYS A 44 9.65 13.58 18.04
N ILE A 45 10.38 14.70 18.07
CA ILE A 45 11.75 14.77 17.51
C ILE A 45 12.67 13.78 18.23
N LEU A 46 12.61 13.73 19.57
CA LEU A 46 13.42 12.81 20.36
C LEU A 46 13.09 11.34 20.05
N GLU A 47 11.81 11.01 19.90
CA GLU A 47 11.36 9.67 19.51
C GLU A 47 11.91 9.28 18.13
N ASN A 48 11.67 10.13 17.12
CA ASN A 48 12.13 9.93 15.76
C ASN A 48 13.66 9.84 15.67
N GLU A 49 14.40 10.65 16.43
CA GLU A 49 15.87 10.53 16.50
C GLU A 49 16.31 9.20 17.10
N SER A 50 15.60 8.69 18.11
CA SER A 50 15.91 7.40 18.72
C SER A 50 15.73 6.27 17.71
N VAL A 51 14.63 6.32 16.94
CA VAL A 51 14.34 5.36 15.85
C VAL A 51 15.43 5.43 14.79
N LEU A 52 15.78 6.64 14.32
CA LEU A 52 16.86 6.83 13.36
C LEU A 52 18.15 6.19 13.87
N LYS A 53 18.59 6.50 15.08
CA LYS A 53 19.80 5.89 15.66
C LYS A 53 19.75 4.37 15.71
N ARG A 54 18.61 3.77 16.07
CA ARG A 54 18.46 2.30 16.14
C ARG A 54 18.40 1.63 14.77
N ARG A 55 17.87 2.30 13.74
CA ARG A 55 17.48 1.66 12.47
C ARG A 55 18.28 2.15 11.25
N SER A 56 18.94 3.29 11.33
CA SER A 56 19.61 3.95 10.20
C SER A 56 21.01 3.40 9.91
N HIS A 57 21.24 2.09 10.08
CA HIS A 57 22.55 1.47 9.83
C HIS A 57 23.09 1.76 8.42
N SER A 58 22.19 2.08 7.49
CA SER A 58 22.48 2.42 6.10
C SER A 58 22.62 3.93 5.83
N ILE A 59 22.18 4.81 6.74
CA ILE A 59 22.42 6.25 6.65
C ILE A 59 23.77 6.52 7.30
N THR A 60 24.84 6.47 6.51
CA THR A 60 26.22 6.55 6.98
C THR A 60 26.82 7.95 6.80
N GLY A 61 27.76 8.35 7.65
CA GLY A 61 28.40 9.67 7.55
C GLY A 61 27.73 10.75 8.40
N GLN A 62 28.21 11.99 8.25
CA GLN A 62 27.76 13.13 9.04
C GLN A 62 26.40 13.61 8.56
N ILE A 63 25.49 13.87 9.51
CA ILE A 63 24.18 14.45 9.22
C ILE A 63 24.31 15.96 9.29
N HIS A 64 23.88 16.64 8.23
CA HIS A 64 23.95 18.08 8.11
C HIS A 64 22.60 18.76 8.33
N PHE A 65 21.50 18.05 8.01
CA PHE A 65 20.18 18.64 8.03
C PHE A 65 19.10 17.58 8.22
N ILE A 66 18.07 17.90 8.99
CA ILE A 66 16.87 17.08 9.12
C ILE A 66 15.63 17.99 9.06
N ILE A 67 14.63 17.59 8.27
CA ILE A 67 13.27 18.15 8.34
C ILE A 67 12.36 17.10 8.96
N PHE A 68 11.75 17.40 10.10
CA PHE A 68 10.66 16.61 10.68
C PHE A 68 9.32 17.17 10.24
N PHE A 69 8.40 16.33 9.77
CA PHE A 69 7.10 16.78 9.28
C PHE A 69 6.06 15.66 9.34
N SER A 70 4.79 16.06 9.16
CA SER A 70 3.66 15.14 9.04
C SER A 70 3.03 15.31 7.65
N THR A 71 2.57 14.22 7.08
CA THR A 71 1.80 14.18 5.83
C THR A 71 0.38 13.69 6.12
N TRP A 72 -0.51 13.74 5.12
CA TRP A 72 -1.86 13.21 5.24
C TRP A 72 -1.92 11.67 5.41
N PHE A 73 -0.82 10.95 5.20
CA PHE A 73 -0.75 9.48 5.36
C PHE A 73 0.12 9.00 6.52
N ASN A 74 1.06 9.83 7.00
CA ASN A 74 1.97 9.45 8.06
C ASN A 74 2.41 10.67 8.86
N ASN A 75 2.37 10.56 10.19
CA ASN A 75 2.73 11.69 11.05
C ASN A 75 4.24 11.81 11.29
N ASP A 76 5.01 10.75 11.10
CA ASP A 76 6.41 10.61 11.49
C ASP A 76 7.32 10.49 10.25
N CYS A 77 7.34 11.56 9.45
CA CYS A 77 8.17 11.66 8.26
C CYS A 77 9.41 12.53 8.52
N MET A 78 10.53 12.16 7.91
CA MET A 78 11.78 12.88 8.01
C MET A 78 12.49 12.95 6.65
N VAL A 79 13.00 14.13 6.30
CA VAL A 79 14.04 14.25 5.25
C VAL A 79 15.38 14.42 5.94
N VAL A 80 16.35 13.57 5.62
CA VAL A 80 17.70 13.60 6.20
C VAL A 80 18.71 13.88 5.10
N ILE A 81 19.62 14.82 5.34
CA ILE A 81 20.77 15.09 4.48
C ILE A 81 22.04 14.65 5.19
N ASN A 82 22.80 13.76 4.57
CA ASN A 82 24.12 13.33 5.05
C ASN A 82 25.18 13.43 3.95
N GLY A 83 26.45 13.54 4.32
CA GLY A 83 27.54 13.58 3.33
C GLY A 83 28.71 14.45 3.72
N TYR A 84 29.60 14.71 2.76
CA TYR A 84 30.72 15.65 2.90
C TYR A 84 30.94 16.42 1.59
N SER A 85 31.35 15.73 0.53
CA SER A 85 31.50 16.29 -0.82
C SER A 85 30.26 16.12 -1.67
N ASN A 86 29.50 15.05 -1.41
CA ASN A 86 28.21 14.77 -2.00
C ASN A 86 27.19 14.61 -0.86
N TYR A 87 26.06 15.30 -0.98
CA TYR A 87 24.99 15.34 -0.01
C TYR A 87 23.86 14.42 -0.47
N THR A 88 23.66 13.30 0.23
CA THR A 88 22.60 12.35 -0.08
C THR A 88 21.35 12.71 0.70
N LEU A 89 20.24 12.83 -0.01
CA LEU A 89 18.91 13.03 0.57
C LEU A 89 18.25 11.69 0.81
N TRP A 90 17.74 11.51 2.03
CA TRP A 90 16.96 10.36 2.42
C TRP A 90 15.57 10.79 2.82
N ILE A 91 14.55 10.11 2.30
CA ILE A 91 13.22 10.13 2.89
C ILE A 91 13.12 8.98 3.87
N CYS A 92 12.73 9.27 5.11
CA CYS A 92 12.47 8.28 6.14
C CYS A 92 11.01 8.39 6.57
N VAL A 93 10.34 7.24 6.68
CA VAL A 93 8.95 7.15 7.15
C VAL A 93 8.93 6.15 8.31
N TYR A 94 8.58 6.65 9.48
CA TYR A 94 8.43 5.87 10.69
C TYR A 94 6.94 5.65 10.98
N GLU A 95 6.62 4.48 11.51
CA GLU A 95 5.34 4.21 12.12
C GLU A 95 5.56 3.47 13.42
N ASP A 96 5.05 4.07 14.48
CA ASP A 96 5.06 3.48 15.80
C ASP A 96 4.24 2.18 15.84
N GLU A 97 4.60 1.33 16.80
CA GLU A 97 3.87 0.11 17.07
C GLU A 97 2.43 0.44 17.49
N HIS A 98 1.46 -0.23 16.87
CA HIS A 98 0.06 -0.06 17.23
C HIS A 98 -0.66 -1.39 17.12
N ARG A 99 -1.41 -1.80 18.15
CA ARG A 99 -2.07 -3.13 18.18
C ARG A 99 -1.05 -4.23 17.85
N HIS A 100 -1.29 -5.01 16.79
CA HIS A 100 -0.36 -6.03 16.28
C HIS A 100 0.39 -5.56 15.02
N PHE A 101 0.30 -4.27 14.68
CA PHE A 101 1.21 -3.64 13.74
C PHE A 101 2.53 -3.40 14.47
N GLY A 102 3.53 -4.25 14.26
CA GLY A 102 4.87 -4.00 14.77
C GLY A 102 5.45 -2.66 14.27
N GLU A 103 6.41 -2.12 15.01
CA GLU A 103 7.18 -0.92 14.64
C GLU A 103 7.68 -1.05 13.19
N TRP A 104 7.43 -0.02 12.36
CA TRP A 104 7.87 0.00 10.97
C TRP A 104 8.74 1.22 10.68
N PHE A 105 9.89 1.00 10.04
CA PHE A 105 10.77 2.07 9.61
C PHE A 105 11.27 1.77 8.20
N THR A 106 11.03 2.68 7.27
CA THR A 106 11.63 2.62 5.93
C THR A 106 12.41 3.89 5.64
N TYR A 107 13.42 3.75 4.80
CA TYR A 107 14.19 4.87 4.30
C TYR A 107 14.57 4.59 2.85
N ASN A 108 14.63 5.65 2.04
CA ASN A 108 15.01 5.55 0.65
C ASN A 108 15.87 6.75 0.26
N ILE A 109 16.90 6.51 -0.55
CA ILE A 109 17.65 7.59 -1.20
C ILE A 109 16.70 8.27 -2.21
N VAL A 110 16.67 9.60 -2.16
CA VAL A 110 15.89 10.44 -3.08
C VAL A 110 16.80 10.99 -4.17
N SER A 111 17.88 11.66 -3.77
CA SER A 111 18.87 12.19 -4.68
C SER A 111 20.25 12.28 -4.00
N THR A 112 21.27 12.56 -4.80
CA THR A 112 22.60 12.90 -4.31
C THR A 112 23.04 14.17 -5.02
N GLU A 113 23.24 15.24 -4.25
CA GLU A 113 23.63 16.56 -4.75
C GLU A 113 25.09 16.85 -4.45
N ASN A 114 25.75 17.64 -5.31
CA ASN A 114 27.14 18.04 -5.09
C ASN A 114 27.28 19.28 -4.17
N ASP A 115 26.16 19.94 -3.83
CA ASP A 115 26.13 21.16 -3.03
C ASP A 115 25.04 21.09 -1.95
N PHE A 116 25.37 21.60 -0.76
CA PHE A 116 24.46 21.56 0.40
C PHE A 116 23.24 22.45 0.23
N SER A 117 23.38 23.62 -0.41
CA SER A 117 22.27 24.53 -0.66
C SER A 117 21.26 23.89 -1.62
N THR A 118 21.76 23.27 -2.70
CA THR A 118 20.93 22.48 -3.62
C THR A 118 20.23 21.34 -2.90
N ALA A 119 20.96 20.56 -2.10
CA ALA A 119 20.38 19.47 -1.29
C ALA A 119 19.28 19.97 -0.34
N LYS A 120 19.48 21.12 0.31
CA LYS A 120 18.50 21.72 1.23
C LYS A 120 17.25 22.20 0.48
N ASN A 121 17.40 22.81 -0.69
CA ASN A 121 16.27 23.21 -1.54
C ASN A 121 15.48 22.00 -2.05
N GLU A 122 16.18 20.93 -2.43
CA GLU A 122 15.57 19.68 -2.85
C GLU A 122 14.81 19.01 -1.70
N ALA A 123 15.34 19.08 -0.46
CA ALA A 123 14.67 18.54 0.71
C ALA A 123 13.36 19.27 1.02
N TRP A 124 13.32 20.60 0.84
CA TRP A 124 12.10 21.38 0.95
C TRP A 124 11.08 21.04 -0.15
N THR A 125 11.54 20.91 -1.39
CA THR A 125 10.69 20.53 -2.52
C THR A 125 10.08 19.14 -2.31
N LEU A 126 10.89 18.18 -1.85
CA LEU A 126 10.44 16.86 -1.42
C LEU A 126 9.35 16.95 -0.35
N ARG A 127 9.60 17.70 0.73
CA ARG A 127 8.62 17.85 1.82
C ARG A 127 7.28 18.40 1.32
N TRP A 128 7.30 19.46 0.50
CA TRP A 128 6.06 20.04 -0.04
C TRP A 128 5.30 19.06 -0.94
N LYS A 129 6.00 18.30 -1.77
CA LYS A 129 5.36 17.32 -2.65
C LYS A 129 4.83 16.10 -1.89
N MET A 130 5.49 15.71 -0.81
CA MET A 130 5.02 14.67 0.10
C MET A 130 3.72 15.04 0.85
N GLU A 131 3.45 16.33 0.98
CA GLU A 131 2.18 16.85 1.52
C GLU A 131 1.09 17.00 0.45
N GLY A 132 1.46 16.86 -0.84
CA GLY A 132 0.53 16.92 -1.96
C GLY A 132 -0.33 15.66 -2.14
N ASN A 133 -1.14 15.67 -3.20
CA ASN A 133 -2.12 14.60 -3.46
C ASN A 133 -1.48 13.26 -3.86
N ASN A 134 -0.37 13.28 -4.59
CA ASN A 134 0.29 12.09 -5.14
C ASN A 134 1.77 12.04 -4.71
N PRO A 135 2.07 11.74 -3.43
CA PRO A 135 3.42 11.88 -2.89
C PRO A 135 4.42 10.91 -3.53
N VAL A 136 3.96 9.80 -4.11
CA VAL A 136 4.82 8.83 -4.84
C VAL A 136 5.54 9.44 -6.04
N ILE A 137 4.90 10.41 -6.74
CA ILE A 137 5.35 10.89 -8.06
C ILE A 137 6.70 11.59 -7.95
N TYR A 138 6.97 12.23 -6.82
CA TYR A 138 8.21 12.96 -6.67
C TYR A 138 9.45 12.08 -6.52
N ARG A 139 9.23 10.78 -6.34
CA ARG A 139 10.25 9.80 -6.61
C ARG A 139 10.23 9.56 -8.13
N HIS A 140 11.22 10.10 -8.86
CA HIS A 140 11.70 9.47 -10.11
C HIS A 140 12.34 8.11 -9.79
N LEU A 141 11.67 7.30 -8.99
CA LEU A 141 12.06 5.93 -8.95
C LEU A 141 11.75 5.34 -10.28
N PRO A 142 12.73 4.70 -10.92
CA PRO A 142 12.35 3.54 -11.70
C PRO A 142 11.61 2.59 -10.75
N LEU A 143 10.28 2.55 -10.86
CA LEU A 143 9.50 1.43 -10.38
C LEU A 143 9.88 0.26 -11.29
N ASN A 144 10.97 -0.40 -10.92
CA ASN A 144 11.35 -1.65 -11.53
C ASN A 144 10.43 -2.71 -10.95
N ILE A 145 9.25 -2.84 -11.56
CA ILE A 145 8.40 -4.02 -11.38
C ILE A 145 9.17 -5.18 -12.02
N THR A 146 10.00 -5.83 -11.21
CA THR A 146 10.81 -6.96 -11.65
C THR A 146 10.11 -8.23 -11.23
N TYR A 147 9.74 -9.04 -12.22
CA TYR A 147 9.19 -10.36 -11.98
C TYR A 147 10.36 -11.36 -12.01
N TYR A 148 10.70 -11.93 -10.86
CA TYR A 148 11.64 -13.05 -10.75
C TYR A 148 10.89 -14.39 -10.58
N GLY A 149 10.58 -15.08 -11.68
CA GLY A 149 10.10 -16.48 -11.65
C GLY A 149 8.88 -16.77 -10.76
N GLU A 150 8.76 -18.00 -10.23
CA GLU A 150 7.65 -18.44 -9.36
C GLU A 150 7.58 -17.70 -8.01
N SER A 151 8.56 -16.83 -7.70
CA SER A 151 8.63 -16.02 -6.48
C SER A 151 8.69 -14.51 -6.79
N SER A 152 8.02 -14.09 -7.86
CA SER A 152 8.05 -12.71 -8.35
C SER A 152 7.12 -11.80 -7.55
N SER A 153 7.63 -11.26 -6.45
CA SER A 153 7.07 -10.06 -5.86
C SER A 153 7.67 -8.87 -6.61
N PRO A 154 6.90 -8.04 -7.33
CA PRO A 154 7.43 -6.75 -7.73
C PRO A 154 7.87 -6.01 -6.46
N GLU A 155 9.18 -5.80 -6.35
CA GLU A 155 9.76 -4.91 -5.33
C GLU A 155 9.41 -3.47 -5.70
N MET A 156 8.15 -3.13 -5.48
CA MET A 156 7.77 -1.75 -5.28
C MET A 156 8.39 -1.34 -3.94
N SER A 157 9.54 -0.68 -3.95
CA SER A 157 10.22 -0.18 -2.73
C SER A 157 9.36 0.80 -1.88
N LEU A 158 8.12 1.06 -2.31
CA LEU A 158 7.12 1.92 -1.69
C LEU A 158 5.93 1.15 -1.11
N VAL A 159 5.92 -0.18 -1.22
CA VAL A 159 4.94 -1.04 -0.54
C VAL A 159 5.66 -2.02 0.39
N SER A 160 5.02 -2.30 1.51
CA SER A 160 5.42 -3.35 2.45
C SER A 160 4.54 -4.56 2.24
N ARG A 161 5.14 -5.75 2.20
CA ARG A 161 4.43 -7.03 2.21
C ARG A 161 4.65 -7.72 3.53
N SER A 162 3.58 -8.25 4.11
CA SER A 162 3.65 -9.08 5.31
C SER A 162 2.66 -10.22 5.22
N GLU A 163 3.12 -11.42 5.51
CA GLU A 163 2.23 -12.57 5.67
C GLU A 163 1.45 -12.45 6.98
N LEU A 164 0.18 -12.80 6.90
CA LEU A 164 -0.75 -12.78 8.02
C LEU A 164 -1.17 -14.21 8.36
N SER A 165 -1.60 -14.41 9.60
CA SER A 165 -2.23 -15.68 9.98
C SER A 165 -3.46 -15.95 9.10
N THR A 166 -3.65 -17.19 8.68
CA THR A 166 -4.83 -17.60 7.91
C THR A 166 -6.08 -17.69 8.79
N THR A 167 -5.89 -17.81 10.12
CA THR A 167 -6.93 -17.92 11.15
C THR A 167 -7.25 -16.59 11.84
N LEU A 168 -6.95 -15.46 11.19
CA LEU A 168 -7.24 -14.13 11.72
C LEU A 168 -8.74 -13.93 11.99
N SER A 169 -9.13 -14.00 13.27
CA SER A 169 -10.51 -13.79 13.71
C SER A 169 -10.91 -12.32 13.77
N ASN A 170 -9.98 -11.42 14.06
CA ASN A 170 -10.21 -9.97 14.08
C ASN A 170 -9.19 -9.25 13.17
N PRO A 171 -9.51 -9.03 11.88
CA PRO A 171 -8.62 -8.35 10.94
C PRO A 171 -8.32 -6.88 11.30
N ASP A 172 -9.17 -6.19 12.06
CA ASP A 172 -8.96 -4.77 12.45
C ASP A 172 -7.70 -4.58 13.31
N GLN A 173 -7.20 -5.67 13.90
CA GLN A 173 -5.97 -5.67 14.69
C GLN A 173 -4.69 -5.74 13.87
N TYR A 174 -4.78 -6.18 12.60
CA TYR A 174 -3.63 -6.55 11.76
C TYR A 174 -3.64 -5.88 10.38
N ILE A 175 -4.76 -5.31 9.95
CA ILE A 175 -4.95 -4.75 8.62
C ILE A 175 -5.53 -3.34 8.75
N ARG A 176 -4.96 -2.37 8.06
CA ARG A 176 -5.44 -0.98 8.08
C ARG A 176 -6.41 -0.75 6.94
N PRO A 177 -7.38 0.17 7.10
CA PRO A 177 -8.19 0.61 5.99
C PRO A 177 -7.32 1.06 4.81
N LEU A 178 -7.71 0.65 3.62
CA LEU A 178 -7.04 0.81 2.32
C LEU A 178 -5.80 -0.05 2.08
N ASP A 179 -5.41 -0.92 3.02
CA ASP A 179 -4.44 -1.97 2.71
C ASP A 179 -5.05 -2.94 1.68
N ILE A 180 -4.20 -3.42 0.76
CA ILE A 180 -4.56 -4.48 -0.16
C ILE A 180 -4.34 -5.82 0.55
N VAL A 181 -5.31 -6.71 0.45
CA VAL A 181 -5.25 -8.07 0.99
C VAL A 181 -5.31 -9.07 -0.14
N LYS A 182 -4.35 -9.99 -0.16
CA LYS A 182 -4.25 -11.08 -1.14
C LYS A 182 -4.40 -12.42 -0.43
N VAL A 183 -5.21 -13.29 -1.01
CA VAL A 183 -5.52 -14.62 -0.49
C VAL A 183 -4.93 -15.65 -1.44
N TYR A 184 -4.15 -16.57 -0.91
CA TYR A 184 -3.47 -17.63 -1.65
C TYR A 184 -3.93 -19.01 -1.17
N GLY A 185 -3.92 -19.96 -2.09
CA GLY A 185 -4.14 -21.39 -1.81
C GLY A 185 -3.21 -22.26 -2.65
N THR A 186 -3.21 -23.55 -2.37
CA THR A 186 -2.32 -24.53 -2.98
C THR A 186 -3.10 -25.37 -3.96
N MET A 187 -2.59 -25.41 -5.19
CA MET A 187 -3.20 -26.13 -6.29
C MET A 187 -2.14 -26.93 -7.00
N ASN A 188 -2.31 -28.25 -7.09
CA ASN A 188 -1.33 -29.17 -7.67
C ASN A 188 0.09 -28.97 -7.07
N GLY A 189 0.17 -28.70 -5.77
CA GLY A 189 1.43 -28.46 -5.05
C GLY A 189 2.05 -27.07 -5.27
N ARG A 190 1.35 -26.13 -5.92
CA ARG A 190 1.84 -24.76 -6.16
C ARG A 190 0.97 -23.74 -5.45
N SER A 191 1.61 -22.77 -4.79
CA SER A 191 0.90 -21.61 -4.22
C SER A 191 0.41 -20.71 -5.36
N MET A 192 -0.88 -20.41 -5.37
CA MET A 192 -1.54 -19.57 -6.36
C MET A 192 -2.31 -18.46 -5.67
N LEU A 193 -2.29 -17.27 -6.26
CA LEU A 193 -3.17 -16.19 -5.86
C LEU A 193 -4.61 -16.59 -6.22
N LEU A 194 -5.47 -16.68 -5.23
CA LEU A 194 -6.89 -16.98 -5.40
C LEU A 194 -7.70 -15.70 -5.54
N HIS A 195 -7.36 -14.68 -4.74
CA HIS A 195 -8.19 -13.50 -4.66
C HIS A 195 -7.49 -12.27 -4.10
N SER A 196 -8.01 -11.09 -4.44
CA SER A 196 -7.52 -9.79 -3.94
C SER A 196 -8.68 -8.88 -3.56
N GLY A 197 -8.49 -8.08 -2.50
CA GLY A 197 -9.46 -7.10 -2.02
C GLY A 197 -8.79 -5.91 -1.33
N ILE A 198 -9.56 -4.87 -1.06
CA ILE A 198 -9.13 -3.69 -0.30
C ILE A 198 -9.84 -3.74 1.05
N TYR A 199 -9.07 -3.74 2.13
CA TYR A 199 -9.62 -3.72 3.48
C TYR A 199 -10.21 -2.35 3.79
N LEU A 200 -11.42 -2.28 4.37
CA LEU A 200 -12.09 -1.01 4.68
C LEU A 200 -12.13 -0.69 6.19
N GLY A 201 -11.80 -1.66 7.04
CA GLY A 201 -12.09 -1.59 8.48
C GLY A 201 -13.44 -2.23 8.83
N SER A 202 -13.71 -2.40 10.13
CA SER A 202 -14.92 -3.05 10.64
C SER A 202 -15.17 -4.42 10.00
N GLU A 203 -14.09 -5.19 9.81
CA GLU A 203 -14.08 -6.49 9.15
C GLU A 203 -14.64 -6.47 7.71
N LYS A 204 -14.63 -5.34 7.02
CA LYS A 204 -15.13 -5.23 5.63
C LYS A 204 -14.02 -5.25 4.60
N VAL A 205 -14.30 -5.91 3.49
CA VAL A 205 -13.42 -5.95 2.32
C VAL A 205 -14.24 -5.64 1.08
N VAL A 206 -13.73 -4.74 0.23
CA VAL A 206 -14.24 -4.54 -1.12
C VAL A 206 -13.43 -5.38 -2.11
N HIS A 207 -14.11 -6.08 -3.02
CA HIS A 207 -13.45 -6.89 -4.03
C HIS A 207 -14.32 -7.08 -5.27
N ALA A 208 -13.70 -7.48 -6.38
CA ALA A 208 -14.42 -7.93 -7.57
C ALA A 208 -14.94 -9.35 -7.35
N VAL A 209 -16.12 -9.66 -7.87
CA VAL A 209 -16.66 -11.02 -7.94
C VAL A 209 -17.29 -11.30 -9.30
N PRO A 210 -17.17 -12.55 -9.78
CA PRO A 210 -17.97 -13.00 -10.90
C PRO A 210 -19.46 -12.89 -10.56
N ASN A 211 -20.28 -12.55 -11.56
CA ASN A 211 -21.72 -12.50 -11.36
C ASN A 211 -22.26 -13.86 -10.89
N SER A 212 -23.10 -13.84 -9.86
CA SER A 212 -23.65 -15.01 -9.17
C SER A 212 -24.41 -16.01 -10.06
N GLY A 213 -24.96 -15.57 -11.20
CA GLY A 213 -25.61 -16.45 -12.19
C GLY A 213 -24.65 -17.50 -12.76
N TYR A 214 -23.38 -17.13 -12.90
CA TYR A 214 -22.33 -18.01 -13.42
C TYR A 214 -21.91 -19.06 -12.39
N LEU A 215 -21.75 -18.68 -11.12
CA LEU A 215 -21.30 -19.60 -10.07
C LEU A 215 -22.35 -20.69 -9.80
N SER A 216 -23.63 -20.32 -9.78
CA SER A 216 -24.75 -21.26 -9.60
C SER A 216 -24.87 -22.24 -10.76
N ASN A 217 -24.83 -21.77 -12.01
CA ASN A 217 -24.93 -22.64 -13.19
C ASN A 217 -23.67 -23.50 -13.38
N TYR A 218 -22.49 -23.00 -13.00
CA TYR A 218 -21.25 -23.76 -13.07
C TYR A 218 -21.22 -24.90 -12.04
N LEU A 219 -21.59 -24.60 -10.78
CA LEU A 219 -21.69 -25.62 -9.73
C LEU A 219 -22.79 -26.65 -10.05
N ASN A 220 -23.93 -26.22 -10.61
CA ASN A 220 -25.02 -27.11 -11.00
C ASN A 220 -24.70 -27.99 -12.23
N SER A 221 -24.01 -27.46 -13.24
CA SER A 221 -23.62 -28.24 -14.43
C SER A 221 -22.52 -29.27 -14.15
N TYR A 222 -21.56 -28.95 -13.27
CA TYR A 222 -20.56 -29.93 -12.82
C TYR A 222 -21.15 -31.00 -11.90
N GLY A 223 -22.10 -30.64 -11.02
CA GLY A 223 -22.85 -31.59 -10.20
C GLY A 223 -23.69 -32.58 -11.02
N SER A 224 -24.16 -32.18 -12.21
CA SER A 224 -24.91 -33.07 -13.10
C SER A 224 -24.02 -34.00 -13.95
N TYR A 225 -22.77 -33.60 -14.23
CA TYR A 225 -21.86 -34.38 -15.09
C TYR A 225 -21.14 -35.52 -14.33
N TYR A 226 -21.00 -35.40 -13.00
CA TYR A 226 -20.30 -36.39 -12.15
C TYR A 226 -21.20 -37.26 -11.25
N GLY A 227 -22.47 -37.43 -11.64
CA GLY A 227 -23.31 -38.50 -11.14
C GLY A 227 -24.17 -38.12 -9.94
N GLY A 228 -25.49 -38.24 -10.14
CA GLY A 228 -26.49 -38.03 -9.10
C GLY A 228 -26.31 -38.98 -7.93
N TYR A 229 -25.80 -38.45 -6.82
CA TYR A 229 -26.24 -38.81 -5.49
C TYR A 229 -26.46 -37.52 -4.72
N GLY A 230 -27.73 -37.15 -4.57
CA GLY A 230 -28.13 -35.96 -3.85
C GLY A 230 -27.83 -36.10 -2.37
N TYR A 231 -26.70 -35.56 -1.91
CA TYR A 231 -26.48 -35.12 -0.53
C TYR A 231 -25.34 -34.09 -0.51
N GLY A 232 -25.64 -32.85 -0.12
CA GLY A 232 -24.66 -31.93 0.49
C GLY A 232 -23.94 -30.92 -0.44
N ASN A 233 -24.61 -29.81 -0.74
CA ASN A 233 -24.07 -28.61 -1.40
C ASN A 233 -23.00 -27.83 -0.59
N TYR A 234 -22.33 -28.47 0.38
CA TYR A 234 -21.33 -27.83 1.25
C TYR A 234 -19.94 -28.48 1.20
N TYR A 235 -19.75 -29.60 0.46
CA TYR A 235 -18.49 -30.36 0.49
C TYR A 235 -17.79 -30.58 -0.88
N LEU A 236 -18.37 -30.14 -2.00
CA LEU A 236 -17.75 -30.33 -3.33
C LEU A 236 -16.55 -29.41 -3.62
N GLY A 237 -16.22 -28.47 -2.73
CA GLY A 237 -15.07 -27.56 -2.89
C GLY A 237 -13.68 -28.16 -2.63
N TYR A 238 -13.58 -29.41 -2.15
CA TYR A 238 -12.32 -29.96 -1.65
C TYR A 238 -11.56 -30.89 -2.62
N TYR A 239 -12.16 -31.35 -3.73
CA TYR A 239 -11.59 -32.46 -4.50
C TYR A 239 -11.74 -32.38 -6.04
N LEU A 240 -11.79 -31.18 -6.64
CA LEU A 240 -11.66 -31.07 -8.10
C LEU A 240 -10.26 -30.60 -8.52
N PRO A 241 -9.45 -31.43 -9.20
CA PRO A 241 -8.17 -31.01 -9.74
C PRO A 241 -8.38 -30.01 -10.89
N TYR A 242 -7.76 -28.85 -10.73
CA TYR A 242 -7.89 -27.66 -11.59
C TYR A 242 -7.41 -27.83 -13.04
N THR A 243 -6.75 -28.95 -13.37
CA THR A 243 -6.32 -29.23 -14.75
C THR A 243 -7.49 -29.37 -15.72
N ALA A 244 -8.67 -29.80 -15.25
CA ALA A 244 -9.91 -29.82 -16.03
C ALA A 244 -10.62 -28.45 -16.10
N LEU A 245 -10.37 -27.57 -15.11
CA LEU A 245 -11.02 -26.27 -14.98
C LEU A 245 -10.45 -25.23 -15.97
N TYR A 246 -9.16 -25.33 -16.29
CA TYR A 246 -8.43 -24.37 -17.14
C TYR A 246 -7.93 -24.93 -18.49
N GLY A 247 -8.00 -26.25 -18.70
CA GLY A 247 -7.60 -26.88 -19.95
C GLY A 247 -8.63 -26.68 -21.07
N SER A 248 -8.59 -25.55 -21.78
CA SER A 248 -9.38 -25.23 -23.00
C SER A 248 -10.92 -25.31 -22.91
N ILE A 249 -11.50 -25.87 -21.85
CA ILE A 249 -12.93 -26.17 -21.73
C ILE A 249 -13.63 -25.06 -20.94
N GLY A 250 -13.09 -24.58 -19.81
CA GLY A 250 -13.70 -23.49 -19.04
C GLY A 250 -13.83 -22.17 -19.83
N SER A 251 -12.79 -21.77 -20.56
CA SER A 251 -12.83 -20.57 -21.41
C SER A 251 -13.67 -20.73 -22.68
N LYS A 252 -13.89 -21.97 -23.13
CA LYS A 252 -14.69 -22.30 -24.31
C LYS A 252 -16.17 -22.43 -23.94
N TYR A 253 -16.50 -22.95 -22.75
CA TYR A 253 -17.86 -22.96 -22.21
C TYR A 253 -18.36 -21.54 -21.87
N ALA A 254 -17.49 -20.64 -21.40
CA ALA A 254 -17.79 -19.21 -21.25
C ALA A 254 -18.00 -18.45 -22.57
N ARG A 255 -17.61 -19.03 -23.70
CA ARG A 255 -17.93 -18.51 -25.04
C ARG A 255 -19.12 -19.21 -25.69
N LEU A 256 -19.48 -20.41 -25.26
CA LEU A 256 -20.51 -21.25 -25.89
C LEU A 256 -21.92 -20.98 -25.34
N TYR A 257 -22.05 -20.52 -24.10
CA TYR A 257 -23.32 -20.01 -23.54
C TYR A 257 -23.33 -18.49 -23.67
N GLY A 258 -23.83 -18.02 -24.81
CA GLY A 258 -23.64 -16.67 -25.32
C GLY A 258 -24.19 -15.52 -24.47
N ASP A 259 -23.60 -14.33 -24.71
CA ASP A 259 -24.19 -12.98 -24.79
C ASP A 259 -25.31 -12.54 -23.83
N ASN A 260 -25.52 -13.21 -22.71
CA ASN A 260 -26.28 -12.62 -21.63
C ASN A 260 -25.34 -11.73 -20.81
N ASP A 261 -25.76 -10.47 -20.71
CA ASP A 261 -25.20 -9.26 -20.08
C ASP A 261 -24.81 -9.40 -18.58
N GLU A 262 -24.36 -10.57 -18.14
CA GLU A 262 -24.01 -10.86 -16.75
C GLU A 262 -22.63 -10.27 -16.42
N ARG A 263 -22.65 -8.98 -16.09
CA ARG A 263 -21.48 -8.19 -15.74
C ARG A 263 -20.96 -8.59 -14.37
N ASP A 264 -19.65 -8.60 -14.27
CA ASP A 264 -18.95 -8.66 -13.00
C ASP A 264 -19.33 -7.52 -12.08
N THR A 265 -19.30 -7.79 -10.78
CA THR A 265 -19.69 -6.81 -9.78
C THR A 265 -18.58 -6.59 -8.77
N VAL A 266 -18.56 -5.39 -8.21
CA VAL A 266 -17.75 -5.08 -7.05
C VAL A 266 -18.66 -5.15 -5.84
N GLU A 267 -18.29 -5.95 -4.84
CA GLU A 267 -19.07 -6.09 -3.61
C GLU A 267 -18.24 -5.74 -2.37
N ILE A 268 -18.94 -5.34 -1.30
CA ILE A 268 -18.37 -5.19 0.04
C ILE A 268 -18.92 -6.34 0.89
N VAL A 269 -18.02 -7.17 1.42
CA VAL A 269 -18.37 -8.35 2.22
C VAL A 269 -17.66 -8.34 3.56
N ASN A 270 -18.08 -9.24 4.46
CA ASN A 270 -17.33 -9.55 5.67
C ASN A 270 -16.02 -10.26 5.34
N TRP A 271 -14.99 -10.00 6.14
CA TRP A 271 -13.66 -10.61 6.09
C TRP A 271 -13.72 -12.14 6.00
N GLU A 272 -14.56 -12.76 6.82
CA GLU A 272 -14.75 -14.21 6.85
C GLU A 272 -15.22 -14.76 5.49
N ARG A 273 -16.13 -14.04 4.82
CA ARG A 273 -16.61 -14.41 3.48
C ARG A 273 -15.52 -14.18 2.44
N PHE A 274 -14.80 -13.05 2.52
CA PHE A 274 -13.72 -12.73 1.58
C PHE A 274 -12.58 -13.76 1.64
N ARG A 275 -12.08 -14.09 2.83
CA ARG A 275 -10.95 -15.02 2.99
C ARG A 275 -11.29 -16.44 2.57
N LYS A 276 -12.57 -16.81 2.58
CA LYS A 276 -13.10 -18.13 2.19
C LYS A 276 -13.68 -18.21 0.79
N PHE A 277 -13.60 -17.12 0.01
CA PHE A 277 -14.42 -16.91 -1.18
C PHE A 277 -14.37 -18.07 -2.21
N TRP A 278 -13.23 -18.78 -2.35
CA TRP A 278 -13.06 -19.84 -3.36
C TRP A 278 -12.96 -21.27 -2.83
N MET A 279 -12.13 -21.52 -1.80
CA MET A 279 -11.69 -22.88 -1.45
C MET A 279 -11.79 -23.18 0.05
N GLY A 280 -12.56 -22.37 0.80
CA GLY A 280 -12.56 -22.45 2.25
C GLY A 280 -11.32 -21.80 2.85
N GLU A 281 -10.65 -22.47 3.78
CA GLU A 281 -9.51 -21.89 4.50
C GLU A 281 -8.31 -21.65 3.57
N PRO A 282 -7.75 -20.43 3.52
CA PRO A 282 -6.59 -20.14 2.67
C PRO A 282 -5.31 -20.68 3.28
N ASP A 283 -4.31 -20.98 2.43
CA ASP A 283 -2.99 -21.40 2.89
C ASP A 283 -2.12 -20.22 3.30
N LYS A 284 -2.36 -19.06 2.70
CA LYS A 284 -1.62 -17.85 2.98
C LYS A 284 -2.46 -16.61 2.73
N ILE A 285 -2.32 -15.63 3.62
CA ILE A 285 -2.85 -14.29 3.45
C ILE A 285 -1.68 -13.31 3.43
N VAL A 286 -1.62 -12.44 2.42
CA VAL A 286 -0.60 -11.41 2.30
C VAL A 286 -1.27 -10.04 2.38
N ARG A 287 -0.78 -9.21 3.31
CA ARG A 287 -1.10 -7.79 3.37
C ARG A 287 -0.08 -7.01 2.56
N ILE A 288 -0.56 -6.12 1.69
CA ILE A 288 0.25 -5.14 0.98
C ILE A 288 -0.17 -3.75 1.47
N LYS A 289 0.78 -3.06 2.08
CA LYS A 289 0.60 -1.73 2.66
C LYS A 289 1.41 -0.73 1.86
N THR A 290 0.82 0.37 1.42
CA THR A 290 1.57 1.49 0.81
C THR A 290 2.29 2.29 1.89
N ILE A 291 3.61 2.42 1.80
CA ILE A 291 4.39 3.22 2.76
C ILE A 291 4.37 4.69 2.37
N ILE A 292 4.58 4.99 1.08
CA ILE A 292 4.31 6.29 0.48
C ILE A 292 3.17 6.08 -0.52
N PRO A 293 1.98 6.65 -0.26
CA PRO A 293 0.82 6.44 -1.11
C PRO A 293 0.99 6.99 -2.51
N PHE A 294 0.33 6.35 -3.45
CA PHE A 294 0.33 6.77 -4.85
C PHE A 294 -0.72 7.84 -5.12
N LYS A 295 -1.78 7.82 -4.33
CA LYS A 295 -2.98 8.65 -4.47
C LYS A 295 -3.44 9.12 -3.11
N HIS A 296 -4.09 10.28 -3.08
CA HIS A 296 -4.67 10.80 -1.86
C HIS A 296 -5.77 9.86 -1.34
N ARG A 297 -5.89 9.73 -0.01
CA ARG A 297 -6.89 8.86 0.64
C ARG A 297 -8.30 9.07 0.08
N GLU A 298 -8.68 10.32 -0.11
CA GLU A 298 -10.01 10.68 -0.62
C GLU A 298 -10.23 10.25 -2.08
N ASP A 299 -9.18 10.26 -2.90
CA ASP A 299 -9.26 9.75 -4.27
C ASP A 299 -9.40 8.23 -4.28
N ILE A 300 -8.67 7.52 -3.41
CA ILE A 300 -8.82 6.06 -3.26
C ILE A 300 -10.26 5.72 -2.86
N ILE A 301 -10.82 6.39 -1.84
CA ILE A 301 -12.20 6.17 -1.39
C ILE A 301 -13.20 6.48 -2.52
N ARG A 302 -13.02 7.60 -3.24
CA ARG A 302 -13.88 7.97 -4.38
C ARG A 302 -13.82 6.91 -5.48
N HIS A 303 -12.64 6.41 -5.81
CA HIS A 303 -12.48 5.41 -6.86
C HIS A 303 -13.04 4.04 -6.46
N ILE A 304 -12.90 3.64 -5.18
CA ILE A 304 -13.61 2.47 -4.65
C ILE A 304 -15.12 2.66 -4.77
N ALA A 305 -15.65 3.83 -4.40
CA ALA A 305 -17.08 4.13 -4.49
C ALA A 305 -17.61 4.08 -5.92
N LYS A 306 -16.82 4.54 -6.89
CA LYS A 306 -17.13 4.47 -8.33
C LYS A 306 -17.14 3.05 -8.88
N ALA A 307 -16.21 2.22 -8.41
CA ALA A 307 -16.19 0.80 -8.75
C ALA A 307 -17.34 0.02 -8.08
N TYR A 308 -17.69 0.37 -6.83
CA TYR A 308 -18.75 -0.23 -6.02
C TYR A 308 -20.17 0.30 -6.36
N ILE A 309 -20.54 0.26 -7.63
CA ILE A 309 -21.91 0.56 -8.08
C ILE A 309 -22.47 -0.69 -8.76
N ALA A 310 -23.72 -1.02 -8.45
CA ALA A 310 -24.40 -2.21 -9.00
C ALA A 310 -24.43 -2.21 -10.55
N ASP A 311 -24.45 -1.01 -11.14
CA ASP A 311 -24.35 -0.75 -12.58
C ASP A 311 -23.01 -0.12 -12.99
N SER A 312 -21.94 -0.36 -12.22
CA SER A 312 -20.64 0.24 -12.53
C SER A 312 -20.15 -0.23 -13.89
N THR A 313 -19.87 0.72 -14.78
CA THR A 313 -19.26 0.46 -16.08
C THR A 313 -17.77 0.13 -15.97
N TYR A 314 -17.25 -0.15 -14.77
CA TYR A 314 -15.85 -0.50 -14.53
C TYR A 314 -15.39 -1.63 -15.47
N PHE A 315 -16.26 -2.60 -15.72
CA PHE A 315 -16.00 -3.71 -16.64
C PHE A 315 -16.47 -3.47 -18.08
N ASP A 316 -17.28 -2.43 -18.35
CA ASP A 316 -17.89 -2.17 -19.68
C ASP A 316 -16.91 -1.53 -20.67
N GLY A 317 -15.87 -0.84 -20.19
CA GLY A 317 -15.04 0.04 -21.02
C GLY A 317 -14.00 -0.65 -21.91
N LYS A 318 -13.63 -1.92 -21.67
CA LYS A 318 -12.66 -2.72 -22.46
C LYS A 318 -12.31 -4.11 -21.89
N ASN A 319 -12.74 -4.46 -20.68
CA ASN A 319 -12.31 -5.69 -20.00
C ASN A 319 -13.53 -6.48 -19.51
N LYS A 320 -14.07 -7.34 -20.38
CA LYS A 320 -14.91 -8.46 -19.93
C LYS A 320 -14.12 -9.20 -18.87
N PHE A 321 -14.71 -9.43 -17.71
CA PHE A 321 -14.02 -10.17 -16.68
C PHE A 321 -13.65 -11.57 -17.19
N SER A 322 -12.42 -11.94 -16.89
CA SER A 322 -11.83 -13.22 -17.13
C SER A 322 -11.02 -13.54 -15.89
N LEU A 323 -11.40 -14.61 -15.19
CA LEU A 323 -10.64 -15.17 -14.07
C LEU A 323 -9.19 -15.49 -14.47
N ALA A 324 -8.95 -15.77 -15.76
CA ALA A 324 -7.60 -15.97 -16.28
C ALA A 324 -6.78 -14.67 -16.32
N ASP A 325 -7.41 -13.50 -16.27
CA ASP A 325 -6.75 -12.19 -16.37
C ASP A 325 -6.64 -11.47 -15.00
N ASN A 326 -7.09 -12.10 -13.91
CA ASN A 326 -6.93 -11.61 -12.51
C ASN A 326 -7.44 -10.18 -12.28
N ASN A 327 -8.69 -9.91 -12.67
CA ASN A 327 -9.26 -8.57 -12.58
C ASN A 327 -9.43 -8.05 -11.13
N CYS A 328 -9.45 -8.94 -10.13
CA CYS A 328 -9.44 -8.52 -8.73
C CYS A 328 -8.12 -7.80 -8.39
N GLU A 329 -6.97 -8.24 -8.92
CA GLU A 329 -5.70 -7.50 -8.77
C GLU A 329 -5.75 -6.14 -9.48
N HIS A 330 -6.27 -6.11 -10.70
CA HIS A 330 -6.44 -4.86 -11.45
C HIS A 330 -7.31 -3.85 -10.69
N LEU A 331 -8.42 -4.29 -10.11
CA LEU A 331 -9.30 -3.44 -9.30
C LEU A 331 -8.56 -2.84 -8.12
N VAL A 332 -7.92 -3.68 -7.30
CA VAL A 332 -7.27 -3.19 -6.07
C VAL A 332 -6.08 -2.28 -6.37
N ASN A 333 -5.27 -2.63 -7.37
CA ASN A 333 -4.11 -1.82 -7.77
C ASN A 333 -4.55 -0.50 -8.42
N SER A 334 -5.59 -0.49 -9.24
CA SER A 334 -6.10 0.74 -9.87
C SER A 334 -6.68 1.69 -8.82
N CYS A 335 -7.44 1.15 -7.86
CA CYS A 335 -8.05 1.95 -6.79
C CYS A 335 -7.00 2.48 -5.80
N VAL A 336 -6.10 1.65 -5.29
CA VAL A 336 -5.17 2.02 -4.22
C VAL A 336 -3.85 2.61 -4.74
N LEU A 337 -3.26 1.98 -5.76
CA LEU A 337 -1.96 2.36 -6.31
C LEU A 337 -2.09 3.32 -7.51
N GLY A 338 -3.27 3.44 -8.12
CA GLY A 338 -3.40 4.16 -9.39
C GLY A 338 -2.72 3.45 -10.55
N LEU A 339 -2.40 2.16 -10.41
CA LEU A 339 -1.69 1.40 -11.41
C LEU A 339 -2.58 0.28 -11.92
N ASN A 340 -2.79 0.21 -13.23
CA ASN A 340 -3.64 -0.80 -13.83
C ASN A 340 -2.85 -2.04 -14.25
N PHE A 341 -2.46 -2.87 -13.27
CA PHE A 341 -1.72 -4.11 -13.52
C PHE A 341 -2.17 -5.27 -12.62
N SER A 342 -1.81 -6.48 -13.05
CA SER A 342 -1.98 -7.74 -12.32
C SER A 342 -0.63 -8.45 -12.26
N GLU A 343 -0.19 -8.87 -11.06
CA GLU A 343 1.09 -9.57 -10.91
C GLU A 343 1.05 -10.90 -11.66
N HIS A 344 -0.03 -11.66 -11.49
CA HIS A 344 -0.19 -12.94 -12.18
C HIS A 344 -0.26 -12.77 -13.70
N GLY A 345 -0.98 -11.75 -14.18
CA GLY A 345 -1.09 -11.46 -15.61
C GLY A 345 0.26 -11.15 -16.26
N GLU A 346 1.14 -10.44 -15.55
CA GLU A 346 2.49 -10.14 -16.04
C GLU A 346 3.40 -11.38 -16.00
N ILE A 347 3.32 -12.21 -14.97
CA ILE A 347 4.05 -13.49 -14.87
C ILE A 347 3.69 -14.42 -16.03
N GLU A 348 2.40 -14.56 -16.34
CA GLU A 348 1.93 -15.43 -17.44
C GLU A 348 2.38 -14.92 -18.81
N LYS A 349 2.45 -13.59 -19.00
CA LYS A 349 3.04 -13.00 -20.22
C LYS A 349 4.52 -13.32 -20.34
N GLU A 350 5.27 -13.26 -19.24
CA GLU A 350 6.70 -13.61 -19.20
C GLU A 350 6.93 -15.08 -19.55
N LYS A 351 6.19 -16.01 -18.91
CA LYS A 351 6.27 -17.45 -19.22
C LYS A 351 5.99 -17.74 -20.69
N LYS A 352 4.90 -17.20 -21.25
CA LYS A 352 4.55 -17.39 -22.66
C LYS A 352 5.61 -16.84 -23.62
N ALA A 353 6.33 -15.80 -23.21
CA ALA A 353 7.40 -15.25 -24.02
C ALA A 353 8.67 -16.11 -23.93
N HIS A 354 9.01 -16.61 -22.74
CA HIS A 354 10.09 -17.57 -22.53
C HIS A 354 9.87 -18.87 -23.33
N ASP A 355 8.65 -19.44 -23.30
CA ASP A 355 8.31 -20.65 -24.05
C ASP A 355 8.44 -20.49 -25.58
N LYS A 356 8.38 -19.25 -26.08
CA LYS A 356 8.60 -18.92 -27.49
C LYS A 356 10.08 -18.72 -27.84
N GLY A 357 11.00 -19.03 -26.93
CA GLY A 357 12.44 -18.81 -27.11
C GLY A 357 12.86 -17.34 -27.10
N ASN A 358 11.97 -16.44 -26.69
CA ASN A 358 12.32 -15.03 -26.51
C ASN A 358 12.90 -14.85 -25.11
N ASN A 359 14.11 -14.29 -25.01
CA ASN A 359 14.67 -13.77 -23.75
C ASN A 359 13.89 -12.51 -23.35
N TYR A 360 12.64 -12.70 -22.94
CA TYR A 360 11.72 -11.63 -22.63
C TYR A 360 11.81 -11.31 -21.15
N HIS A 361 12.87 -10.61 -20.74
CA HIS A 361 12.88 -9.88 -19.48
C HIS A 361 12.20 -8.53 -19.69
N LYS A 362 10.91 -8.52 -20.05
CA LYS A 362 10.18 -7.26 -20.05
C LYS A 362 9.87 -6.92 -18.60
N ARG A 363 10.75 -6.10 -18.01
CA ARG A 363 10.33 -5.19 -16.96
C ARG A 363 9.19 -4.39 -17.57
N THR A 364 7.99 -4.49 -17.01
CA THR A 364 6.96 -3.49 -17.27
C THR A 364 7.46 -2.23 -16.61
N ARG A 365 8.31 -1.52 -17.37
CA ARG A 365 8.83 -0.23 -17.01
C ARG A 365 7.67 0.71 -17.21
N ILE A 366 7.14 1.19 -16.09
CA ILE A 366 6.28 2.35 -16.10
C ILE A 366 7.24 3.50 -16.37
N ASP A 367 7.39 3.85 -17.65
CA ASP A 367 8.35 4.87 -18.10
C ASP A 367 8.02 6.23 -17.50
N ASP A 368 6.72 6.49 -17.31
CA ASP A 368 6.19 7.66 -16.62
C ASP A 368 5.10 7.23 -15.62
N LEU A 369 5.48 7.24 -14.33
CA LEU A 369 4.59 6.87 -13.23
C LEU A 369 3.45 7.88 -13.07
N GLU A 370 3.71 9.15 -13.29
CA GLU A 370 2.72 10.21 -13.17
C GLU A 370 1.64 10.04 -14.24
N ASP A 371 2.05 9.81 -15.49
CA ASP A 371 1.12 9.53 -16.59
C ASP A 371 0.28 8.29 -16.32
N GLU A 372 0.85 7.22 -15.78
CA GLU A 372 0.11 5.99 -15.48
C GLU A 372 -0.94 6.20 -14.37
N ILE A 373 -0.56 6.91 -13.31
CA ILE A 373 -1.47 7.27 -12.20
C ILE A 373 -2.60 8.17 -12.73
N ASN A 374 -2.25 9.18 -13.54
CA ASN A 374 -3.22 10.10 -14.11
C ASN A 374 -4.17 9.39 -15.09
N ARG A 375 -3.65 8.53 -15.96
CA ARG A 375 -4.44 7.73 -16.91
C ARG A 375 -5.43 6.82 -16.19
N THR A 376 -4.96 6.09 -15.17
CA THR A 376 -5.80 5.21 -14.36
C THR A 376 -6.82 6.00 -13.56
N GLY A 377 -6.40 7.11 -12.96
CA GLY A 377 -7.26 8.03 -12.22
C GLY A 377 -8.39 8.60 -13.09
N ASN A 378 -8.07 9.11 -14.28
CA ASN A 378 -9.04 9.61 -15.25
C ASN A 378 -10.01 8.51 -15.71
N SER A 379 -9.51 7.29 -15.92
CA SER A 379 -10.36 6.15 -16.28
C SER A 379 -11.37 5.82 -15.18
N LEU A 380 -10.93 5.81 -13.92
CA LEU A 380 -11.80 5.61 -12.76
C LEU A 380 -12.74 6.79 -12.57
N ASP A 381 -12.27 8.01 -12.84
CA ASP A 381 -13.07 9.20 -12.66
C ASP A 381 -14.17 9.38 -13.71
N GLY A 382 -14.02 8.77 -14.89
CA GLY A 382 -15.07 8.67 -15.91
C GLY A 382 -16.22 7.73 -15.54
N LEU A 383 -16.07 6.91 -14.49
CA LEU A 383 -17.17 6.08 -13.98
C LEU A 383 -18.21 6.93 -13.26
N THR A 384 -19.48 6.57 -13.41
CA THR A 384 -20.57 7.19 -12.65
C THR A 384 -20.34 6.98 -11.15
N SER A 385 -20.71 7.96 -10.32
CA SER A 385 -20.55 7.85 -8.85
C SER A 385 -21.81 8.27 -8.12
N SER A 386 -22.19 7.53 -7.09
CA SER A 386 -23.14 8.02 -6.08
C SER A 386 -22.38 8.53 -4.86
N THR A 387 -22.66 9.76 -4.42
CA THR A 387 -22.09 10.34 -3.19
C THR A 387 -22.42 9.51 -1.95
N SER A 388 -23.55 8.78 -1.95
CA SER A 388 -23.92 7.89 -0.84
C SER A 388 -22.90 6.78 -0.60
N LYS A 389 -22.27 6.25 -1.67
CA LYS A 389 -21.29 5.16 -1.55
C LYS A 389 -19.97 5.59 -0.90
N VAL A 390 -19.58 6.85 -1.10
CA VAL A 390 -18.42 7.43 -0.39
C VAL A 390 -18.68 7.45 1.12
N SER A 391 -19.87 7.88 1.52
CA SER A 391 -20.28 7.89 2.93
C SER A 391 -20.35 6.48 3.53
N ASP A 392 -20.87 5.50 2.78
CA ASP A 392 -20.91 4.09 3.20
C ASP A 392 -19.51 3.55 3.47
N ILE A 393 -18.57 3.78 2.55
CA ILE A 393 -17.17 3.33 2.71
C ILE A 393 -16.52 3.99 3.93
N LYS A 394 -16.68 5.31 4.09
CA LYS A 394 -16.10 6.05 5.23
C LYS A 394 -16.61 5.55 6.57
N LYS A 395 -17.84 5.04 6.64
CA LYS A 395 -18.39 4.46 7.88
C LYS A 395 -17.55 3.30 8.40
N TYR A 396 -17.08 2.40 7.52
CA TYR A 396 -16.24 1.26 7.91
C TYR A 396 -14.85 1.66 8.38
N MET A 397 -14.38 2.84 7.98
CA MET A 397 -13.05 3.33 8.31
C MET A 397 -13.01 4.13 9.63
N SER A 398 -14.15 4.36 10.27
CA SER A 398 -14.26 5.33 11.37
C SER A 398 -13.60 4.84 12.67
N ASP A 399 -13.50 3.53 12.89
CA ASP A 399 -12.96 2.93 14.11
C ASP A 399 -11.44 2.71 14.08
N ILE A 400 -10.81 2.96 12.93
CA ILE A 400 -9.37 2.81 12.76
C ILE A 400 -8.77 4.16 12.33
N PRO A 401 -7.88 4.74 13.15
CA PRO A 401 -7.23 6.00 12.80
C PRO A 401 -6.60 5.94 11.40
N ALA A 402 -6.83 7.01 10.64
CA ALA A 402 -6.26 7.22 9.31
C ALA A 402 -4.72 7.26 9.31
N LYS A 403 -4.18 7.75 10.43
CA LYS A 403 -2.75 7.89 10.74
C LYS A 403 -2.56 7.49 12.20
N TYR A 404 -1.36 7.04 12.54
CA TYR A 404 -0.93 6.82 13.91
C TYR A 404 0.06 7.90 14.35
N GLY A 405 0.28 8.01 15.66
CA GLY A 405 1.11 9.05 16.25
C GLY A 405 0.42 10.41 16.34
N LYS A 406 0.98 11.31 17.14
CA LYS A 406 0.53 12.70 17.24
C LYS A 406 1.07 13.47 16.03
N GLU A 407 0.25 14.23 15.33
CA GLU A 407 0.70 15.08 14.22
C GLU A 407 1.70 16.15 14.72
N PHE A 408 2.72 16.44 13.91
CA PHE A 408 3.56 17.62 14.15
C PHE A 408 2.70 18.86 13.92
N ASN A 409 2.74 19.82 14.84
CA ASN A 409 1.97 21.06 14.66
C ASN A 409 2.50 21.90 13.50
N PHE A 410 3.79 21.76 13.18
CA PHE A 410 4.45 22.38 12.04
C PHE A 410 5.72 21.58 11.70
N SER A 411 6.22 21.73 10.47
CA SER A 411 7.49 21.13 10.08
C SER A 411 8.65 21.80 10.81
N ILE A 412 9.57 21.01 11.36
CA ILE A 412 10.71 21.48 12.14
C ILE A 412 11.99 21.13 11.40
N GLU A 413 12.73 22.15 11.01
CA GLU A 413 14.08 22.02 10.49
C GLU A 413 15.11 22.09 11.62
N VAL A 414 16.15 21.28 11.48
CA VAL A 414 17.28 21.27 12.40
C VAL A 414 18.59 21.07 11.63
N GLU A 415 19.64 21.72 12.12
CA GLU A 415 21.01 21.59 11.62
C GLU A 415 21.86 21.03 12.75
N PRO A 416 22.10 19.70 12.78
CA PRO A 416 22.87 19.07 13.83
C PRO A 416 24.26 19.71 14.02
N LYS A 417 24.72 19.78 15.26
CA LYS A 417 26.05 20.29 15.58
C LYS A 417 27.11 19.46 14.83
N TYR A 418 28.21 20.12 14.44
CA TYR A 418 29.26 19.49 13.63
C TYR A 418 29.70 18.13 14.18
N GLY A 419 29.80 17.15 13.28
CA GLY A 419 30.19 15.77 13.62
C GLY A 419 29.05 14.88 14.13
N TYR A 420 27.80 15.35 14.14
CA TYR A 420 26.66 14.51 14.49
C TYR A 420 26.48 13.36 13.48
N LYS A 421 26.42 12.13 14.01
CA LYS A 421 26.23 10.88 13.27
C LYS A 421 25.20 10.04 14.00
N PHE A 422 24.45 9.22 13.26
CA PHE A 422 23.54 8.26 13.88
C PHE A 422 24.26 7.02 14.44
N LYS A 423 25.46 6.70 13.92
CA LYS A 423 26.35 5.69 14.50
C LYS A 423 27.32 6.33 15.48
N ASN A 424 27.54 5.66 16.61
CA ASN A 424 28.61 5.98 17.55
C ASN A 424 29.99 5.77 16.92
#